data_AF-A0A2K6EP11-F1
#
_entry.id   AF-A0A2K6EP11-F1
#
_cell.length_a   1.000
_cell.length_b   1.000
_cell.length_c   1.000
_cell.angle_alpha   90.00
_cell.angle_beta   90.00
_cell.angle_gamma   90.00
#
_symmetry.space_group_name_H-M   'P 1'
#
loop_
_entity.id
_entity.type
_entity.pdbx_description
1 polymer ?
#
loop_
_entity_poly.entity_id
_entity_poly.type
_entity_poly.pdbx_seq_one_letter_code
_entity_poly.pdbx_strand_id
1 'polypeptide(L)'
;CRALMDEVEYAVTKARQKKIKVGSFRVNPDGTQERRKIALAQSEAFLTDLLDKVCERMNDYKLEEDPVTKERTFKRFAPRKGDKIYKEFKKFSFYSDAYRPLKFALCETSTNHTDL
;
A
#
# COMPACT_ATOMS: atom_id res chain seq x y z
N CYS A 1 -8.57 -3.24 -10.36
CA CYS A 1 -7.24 -3.14 -11.00
C CYS A 1 -6.29 -4.15 -10.35
N ARG A 2 -5.62 -5.03 -11.13
CA ARG A 2 -4.69 -6.04 -10.58
C ARG A 2 -3.51 -5.41 -9.82
N ALA A 3 -2.90 -4.36 -10.38
CA ALA A 3 -1.80 -3.62 -9.75
C ALA A 3 -2.09 -3.12 -8.33
N LEU A 4 -3.33 -2.68 -8.08
CA LEU A 4 -3.74 -2.22 -6.74
C LEU A 4 -3.79 -3.38 -5.74
N MET A 5 -4.40 -4.50 -6.15
CA MET A 5 -4.51 -5.68 -5.30
C MET A 5 -3.12 -6.24 -4.95
N ASP A 6 -2.18 -6.22 -5.90
CA ASP A 6 -0.81 -6.68 -5.69
C ASP A 6 -0.06 -5.87 -4.61
N GLU A 7 -0.32 -4.57 -4.51
CA GLU A 7 0.30 -3.71 -3.49
C GLU A 7 -0.35 -3.85 -2.10
N VAL A 8 -1.67 -3.97 -2.06
CA VAL A 8 -2.42 -4.26 -0.84
C VAL A 8 -1.98 -5.60 -0.26
N GLU A 9 -1.95 -6.66 -1.07
CA GLU A 9 -1.55 -7.99 -0.65
C GLU A 9 -0.11 -8.04 -0.13
N TYR A 10 0.82 -7.37 -0.83
CA TYR A 10 2.21 -7.26 -0.40
C TYR A 10 2.34 -6.59 0.98
N ALA A 11 1.63 -5.48 1.19
CA ALA A 11 1.68 -4.74 2.44
C ALA A 11 0.99 -5.48 3.60
N VAL A 12 -0.15 -6.14 3.35
CA VAL A 12 -0.84 -6.99 4.33
C VAL A 12 0.03 -8.17 4.74
N THR A 13 0.67 -8.85 3.78
CA THR A 13 1.56 -10.00 4.05
C THR A 13 2.73 -9.59 4.94
N LYS A 14 3.35 -8.45 4.64
CA LYS A 14 4.44 -7.88 5.46
C LYS A 14 3.98 -7.44 6.85
N ALA A 15 2.76 -6.94 6.97
CA ALA A 15 2.18 -6.50 8.24
C ALA A 15 1.74 -7.67 9.12
N ARG A 16 1.24 -8.78 8.53
CA ARG A 16 0.91 -10.01 9.27
C ARG A 16 2.10 -10.61 10.00
N GLN A 17 3.31 -10.43 9.47
CA GLN A 17 4.55 -10.85 10.12
C GLN A 17 4.90 -9.98 11.36
N LYS A 18 4.24 -8.84 11.57
CA LYS A 18 4.45 -7.93 12.69
C LYS A 18 3.30 -8.00 13.70
N LYS A 19 3.64 -8.08 14.99
CA LYS A 19 2.67 -8.01 16.09
C LYS A 19 2.88 -6.71 16.85
N ILE A 20 1.79 -6.05 17.21
CA ILE A 20 1.82 -4.85 18.07
C ILE A 20 1.13 -5.14 19.40
N LYS A 21 1.60 -4.48 20.46
CA LYS A 21 0.95 -4.50 21.76
C LYS A 21 -0.13 -3.43 21.74
N VAL A 22 -1.39 -3.83 21.89
CA VAL A 22 -2.50 -2.93 22.16
C VAL A 22 -2.82 -3.03 23.65
N GLY A 23 -2.81 -1.88 24.32
CA GLY A 23 -3.04 -1.81 25.76
C GLY A 23 -4.52 -1.61 26.06
N SER A 24 -5.04 -2.40 27.00
CA SER A 24 -6.18 -1.95 27.79
C SER A 24 -5.65 -0.98 28.84
N PHE A 25 -6.26 0.19 28.99
CA PHE A 25 -5.91 1.13 30.07
C PHE A 25 -6.28 0.60 31.46
N ARG A 26 -7.03 -0.51 31.53
CA ARG A 26 -7.45 -1.12 32.79
C ARG A 26 -6.28 -1.83 33.46
N VAL A 27 -6.02 -1.44 34.70
CA VAL A 27 -5.07 -2.09 35.61
C VAL A 27 -5.88 -3.05 36.48
N ASN A 28 -5.42 -4.30 36.56
CA ASN A 28 -6.02 -5.33 37.39
C ASN A 28 -5.79 -5.00 38.88
N PRO A 29 -6.62 -5.55 39.80
CA PRO A 29 -6.46 -5.32 41.24
C PRO A 29 -5.09 -5.76 41.81
N ASP A 30 -4.39 -6.66 41.11
CA ASP A 30 -3.05 -7.16 41.45
C ASP A 30 -1.91 -6.25 40.93
N GLY A 31 -2.24 -5.11 40.32
CA GLY A 31 -1.27 -4.17 39.74
C GLY A 31 -0.76 -4.56 38.35
N THR A 32 -1.23 -5.66 37.78
CA THR A 32 -0.86 -6.07 36.42
C THR A 32 -1.72 -5.36 35.37
N GLN A 33 -1.18 -5.17 34.16
CA GLN A 33 -1.92 -4.59 33.04
C GLN A 33 -1.97 -5.61 31.90
N GLU A 34 -3.17 -6.05 31.52
CA GLU A 34 -3.35 -6.93 30.37
C GLU A 34 -3.05 -6.18 29.06
N ARG A 35 -1.94 -6.54 28.42
CA ARG A 35 -1.56 -6.06 27.09
C ARG A 35 -1.86 -7.12 26.06
N ARG A 36 -2.92 -6.94 25.29
CA ARG A 36 -3.26 -7.86 24.18
C ARG A 36 -2.29 -7.61 23.03
N LYS A 37 -1.78 -8.68 22.42
CA LYS A 37 -0.99 -8.59 21.19
C LYS A 37 -1.92 -8.92 20.02
N ILE A 38 -2.11 -7.96 19.11
CA ILE A 38 -2.83 -8.18 17.86
C ILE A 38 -1.86 -8.14 16.69
N ALA A 39 -2.24 -8.75 15.57
CA ALA A 39 -1.48 -8.57 14.34
C ALA A 39 -1.58 -7.10 13.90
N LEU A 40 -0.48 -6.51 13.44
CA LEU A 40 -0.48 -5.13 12.91
C LEU A 40 -1.52 -4.96 11.79
N ALA A 41 -1.68 -6.01 10.97
CA ALA A 41 -2.68 -6.05 9.90
C ALA A 41 -4.14 -5.88 10.37
N GLN A 42 -4.41 -6.02 11.68
CA GLN A 42 -5.75 -5.90 12.28
C GLN A 42 -5.99 -4.53 12.95
N SER A 43 -4.98 -3.66 13.07
CA SER A 43 -5.20 -2.33 13.64
C SER A 43 -5.78 -1.37 12.62
N GLU A 44 -6.76 -0.56 13.01
CA GLU A 44 -7.35 0.47 12.17
C GLU A 44 -6.31 1.46 11.64
N ALA A 45 -5.40 1.92 12.51
CA ALA A 45 -4.28 2.79 12.14
C ALA A 45 -3.35 2.18 11.07
N PHE A 46 -3.33 0.85 10.94
CA PHE A 46 -2.60 0.20 9.85
C PHE A 46 -3.36 0.28 8.53
N LEU A 47 -4.70 0.23 8.54
CA LEU A 47 -5.49 0.28 7.31
C LEU A 47 -5.43 1.66 6.65
N THR A 48 -5.45 2.74 7.43
CA THR A 48 -5.29 4.10 6.90
C THR A 48 -3.88 4.31 6.32
N ASP A 49 -2.84 4.00 7.10
CA ASP A 49 -1.44 4.05 6.66
C ASP A 49 -1.16 3.14 5.44
N LEU A 50 -1.88 2.01 5.35
CA LEU A 50 -1.81 1.11 4.20
C LEU A 50 -2.33 1.79 2.93
N LEU A 51 -3.50 2.43 2.98
CA LEU A 51 -4.11 3.08 1.83
C LEU A 51 -3.21 4.22 1.30
N ASP A 52 -2.69 5.06 2.20
CA ASP A 52 -1.76 6.14 1.84
C ASP A 52 -0.50 5.60 1.17
N LYS A 53 0.09 4.54 1.74
CA LYS A 53 1.30 3.92 1.17
C LYS A 53 1.06 3.23 -0.16
N VAL A 54 -0.11 2.63 -0.37
CA VAL A 54 -0.47 2.02 -1.66
C VAL A 54 -0.68 3.12 -2.71
N CYS A 55 -1.34 4.21 -2.35
CA CYS A 55 -1.51 5.38 -3.21
C CYS A 55 -0.16 5.94 -3.68
N GLU A 56 0.81 6.14 -2.77
CA GLU A 56 2.14 6.61 -3.13
C GLU A 56 2.91 5.64 -4.04
N ARG A 57 2.77 4.32 -3.83
CA ARG A 57 3.43 3.30 -4.67
C ARG A 57 2.84 3.18 -6.06
N MET A 58 1.65 3.72 -6.33
CA MET A 58 1.13 3.75 -7.70
C MET A 58 1.98 4.61 -8.63
N ASN A 59 2.80 5.51 -8.09
CA ASN A 59 3.83 6.23 -8.85
C ASN A 59 4.93 5.31 -9.40
N ASP A 60 5.08 4.09 -8.86
CA ASP A 60 6.03 3.07 -9.33
C ASP A 60 5.52 2.26 -10.53
N TYR A 61 4.31 2.54 -11.02
CA TYR A 61 3.68 1.85 -12.14
C TYR A 61 3.62 2.74 -13.37
N LYS A 62 3.74 2.12 -14.55
CA LYS A 62 3.53 2.77 -15.84
C LYS A 62 2.51 2.01 -16.66
N LEU A 63 1.76 2.75 -17.47
CA LEU A 63 0.88 2.17 -18.48
C LEU A 63 1.75 1.71 -19.65
N GLU A 64 1.76 0.40 -19.90
CA GLU A 64 2.35 -0.19 -21.10
C GLU A 64 1.25 -0.68 -22.03
N GLU A 65 1.45 -0.46 -23.32
CA GLU A 65 0.61 -1.03 -24.36
C GLU A 65 1.36 -2.18 -25.03
N ASP A 66 0.74 -3.35 -25.10
CA ASP A 66 1.32 -4.49 -25.80
C ASP A 66 1.41 -4.18 -27.31
N PRO A 67 2.59 -4.33 -27.95
CA PRO A 67 2.76 -3.97 -29.35
C PRO A 67 1.92 -4.85 -30.29
N VAL A 68 1.60 -6.09 -29.88
CA VAL A 68 0.86 -7.08 -30.66
C VAL A 68 -0.62 -7.01 -30.34
N THR A 69 -1.01 -7.13 -29.07
CA THR A 69 -2.42 -7.22 -28.68
C THR A 69 -3.09 -5.85 -28.52
N LYS A 70 -2.30 -4.76 -28.47
CA LYS A 70 -2.76 -3.40 -28.14
C LYS A 70 -3.43 -3.29 -26.77
N GLU A 71 -3.30 -4.32 -25.93
CA GLU A 71 -3.84 -4.30 -24.57
C GLU A 71 -3.01 -3.37 -23.69
N ARG A 72 -3.71 -2.56 -22.89
CA ARG A 72 -3.10 -1.63 -21.95
C ARG A 72 -3.04 -2.25 -20.57
N THR A 73 -1.84 -2.36 -20.02
CA THR A 73 -1.59 -2.94 -18.70
C THR A 73 -0.70 -2.04 -17.87
N PHE A 74 -0.99 -1.96 -16.57
CA PHE A 74 -0.11 -1.25 -15.63
C PHE A 74 0.98 -2.21 -15.16
N LYS A 75 2.23 -1.91 -15.50
CA LYS A 75 3.40 -2.68 -15.05
C LYS A 75 4.26 -1.85 -14.12
N ARG A 76 4.72 -2.48 -13.05
CA ARG A 76 5.61 -1.86 -12.08
C ARG A 76 7.01 -1.70 -12.69
N PHE A 77 7.58 -0.51 -12.59
CA PHE A 77 8.94 -0.22 -13.05
C PHE A 77 9.89 0.10 -11.90
N ALA A 78 9.45 0.57 -10.75
CA ALA A 78 10.38 0.64 -9.61
C ALA A 78 10.56 -0.77 -9.03
N PRO A 79 11.73 -1.16 -8.50
CA PRO A 79 11.88 -2.38 -7.69
C PRO A 79 11.30 -2.19 -6.29
N ARG A 80 10.85 -3.26 -5.60
CA ARG A 80 10.47 -3.16 -4.17
C ARG A 80 11.74 -3.15 -3.33
N LYS A 81 11.63 -2.71 -2.08
CA LYS A 81 12.75 -2.75 -1.13
C LYS A 81 13.20 -4.21 -0.92
N GLY A 82 14.36 -4.56 -1.49
CA GLY A 82 14.93 -5.92 -1.46
C GLY A 82 14.96 -6.62 -2.81
N ASP A 83 14.28 -6.08 -3.84
CA ASP A 83 14.32 -6.63 -5.19
C ASP A 83 15.63 -6.25 -5.89
N LYS A 84 16.07 -7.12 -6.81
CA LYS A 84 17.22 -6.83 -7.68
C LYS A 84 16.87 -5.63 -8.57
N ILE A 85 17.75 -4.63 -8.60
CA ILE A 85 17.61 -3.48 -9.48
C ILE A 85 17.90 -3.95 -10.91
N TYR A 86 16.88 -3.96 -11.76
CA TYR A 86 17.05 -4.36 -13.16
C TYR A 86 17.71 -3.22 -13.97
N LYS A 87 18.59 -3.57 -14.90
CA LYS A 87 19.41 -2.61 -15.67
C LYS A 87 18.57 -1.71 -16.57
N GLU A 88 17.37 -2.15 -16.95
CA GLU A 88 16.46 -1.41 -17.82
C GLU A 88 15.93 -0.10 -17.17
N PHE A 89 16.01 0.06 -15.84
CA PHE A 89 15.42 1.20 -15.14
C PHE A 89 16.18 2.53 -15.24
N LYS A 90 17.38 2.56 -15.82
CA LYS A 90 18.12 3.82 -16.04
C LYS A 90 17.64 4.63 -17.26
N LYS A 91 16.68 4.12 -18.05
CA LYS A 91 16.33 4.68 -19.37
C LYS A 91 14.98 5.38 -19.48
N PHE A 92 14.17 5.43 -18.42
CA PHE A 92 12.78 5.89 -18.54
C PHE A 92 12.58 7.31 -17.99
N SER A 93 11.92 8.15 -18.80
CA SER A 93 11.37 9.46 -18.42
C SER A 93 9.94 9.29 -17.90
N PHE A 94 9.62 10.01 -16.82
CA PHE A 94 8.35 9.89 -16.09
C PHE A 94 7.27 10.76 -16.73
N TYR A 95 6.05 10.23 -16.92
CA TYR A 95 4.90 10.99 -17.43
C TYR A 95 3.77 11.06 -16.38
N SER A 96 3.51 12.28 -15.89
CA SER A 96 2.64 12.59 -14.75
C SER A 96 1.17 12.21 -14.85
N ASP A 97 0.63 12.07 -16.05
CA ASP A 97 -0.83 12.06 -16.24
C ASP A 97 -1.43 10.66 -16.38
N ALA A 98 -0.61 9.64 -16.65
CA ALA A 98 -1.09 8.27 -16.89
C ALA A 98 -1.63 7.57 -15.63
N TYR A 99 -1.23 8.04 -14.45
CA TYR A 99 -1.58 7.46 -13.15
C TYR A 99 -2.64 8.25 -12.39
N ARG A 100 -3.10 9.40 -12.90
CA ARG A 100 -4.22 10.14 -12.30
C ARG A 100 -5.45 9.25 -12.06
N PRO A 101 -5.89 8.38 -13.00
CA PRO A 101 -7.05 7.53 -12.75
C PRO A 101 -6.84 6.51 -11.62
N LEU A 102 -5.62 5.98 -11.48
CA LEU A 102 -5.28 5.02 -10.42
C LEU A 102 -5.16 5.70 -9.06
N LYS A 103 -4.53 6.87 -9.01
CA LYS A 103 -4.40 7.69 -7.81
C LYS A 103 -5.77 8.18 -7.34
N PHE A 104 -6.58 8.71 -8.25
CA PHE A 104 -7.94 9.18 -7.98
C PHE A 104 -8.82 8.05 -7.40
N ALA A 105 -8.78 6.86 -7.99
CA ALA A 105 -9.60 5.72 -7.55
C ALA A 105 -9.30 5.23 -6.12
N LEU A 106 -8.12 5.54 -5.57
CA LEU A 106 -7.70 5.07 -4.25
C LEU A 106 -7.63 6.17 -3.19
N CYS A 107 -7.25 7.39 -3.60
CA CYS A 107 -6.72 8.43 -2.71
C CYS A 107 -7.69 9.60 -2.53
N GLU A 108 -8.61 9.84 -3.46
CA GLU A 108 -9.56 10.97 -3.35
C GLU A 108 -10.88 10.58 -2.66
N THR A 109 -11.06 9.29 -2.35
CA THR A 109 -12.20 8.81 -1.55
C THR A 109 -11.96 8.92 -0.04
N SER A 110 -10.71 8.99 0.43
CA SER A 110 -10.38 9.15 1.86
C SER A 110 -10.50 10.59 2.37
N THR A 111 -10.36 11.60 1.51
CA THR A 111 -10.55 13.01 1.89
C THR A 111 -12.01 13.40 2.05
N ASN A 112 -12.95 12.70 1.42
CA ASN A 112 -14.38 13.04 1.50
C ASN A 112 -15.10 12.47 2.74
N HIS A 113 -14.40 11.70 3.59
CA HIS A 113 -15.01 11.09 4.78
C HIS A 113 -14.67 11.82 6.09
N THR A 114 -13.88 12.90 6.03
CA THR A 114 -13.55 13.76 7.19
C THR A 114 -14.20 15.15 7.15
N ASP A 115 -14.94 15.48 6.10
CA ASP A 115 -15.73 16.72 6.00
C ASP A 115 -17.23 16.39 5.90
N LEU A 116 -17.83 15.98 7.03
CA LEU A 116 -19.27 16.07 7.33
C LEU A 116 -19.50 15.92 8.85
#